data_AF-A0A959S6K3-F1
#
_entry.id   AF-A0A959S6K3-F1
#
_cell.length_a   1.000
_cell.length_b   1.000
_cell.length_c   1.000
_cell.angle_alpha   90.00
_cell.angle_beta   90.00
_cell.angle_gamma   90.00
#
_symmetry.space_group_name_H-M   'P 1'
#
loop_
_entity.id
_entity.type
_entity.pdbx_description
1 polymer ?
#
loop_
_entity_poly.entity_id
_entity_poly.type
_entity_poly.pdbx_seq_one_letter_code
_entity_poly.pdbx_strand_id
1 'polypeptide(L)' 'PKKAGGRPGRTFMTLWIEEGHAVLMLDVEAQTGLVARYPKAFRPHPSKWGQQGATIAELVLMGEQTFRDALALAHAHAAR' A
#
# COMPACT_ATOMS: atom_id res chain seq x y z
N PRO A 1 8.26 22.40 14.73
CA PRO A 1 7.23 23.30 14.16
C PRO A 1 5.94 22.53 13.79
N LYS A 2 4.89 22.65 14.61
CA LYS A 2 3.55 22.16 14.24
C LYS A 2 2.92 23.19 13.29
N LYS A 3 2.58 22.78 12.06
CA LYS A 3 1.81 23.64 11.14
C LYS A 3 0.44 23.92 11.77
N ALA A 4 0.08 25.21 11.85
CA ALA A 4 -1.23 25.68 12.25
C ALA A 4 -2.29 25.21 11.23
N GLY A 5 -3.39 24.62 11.72
CA GLY A 5 -4.69 24.58 11.03
C GLY A 5 -4.87 23.70 9.79
N GLY A 6 -3.87 22.95 9.32
CA GLY A 6 -4.03 22.03 8.18
C GLY A 6 -4.61 20.66 8.57
N ARG A 7 -5.39 20.02 7.70
CA ARG A 7 -5.69 18.58 7.85
C ARG A 7 -4.37 17.81 7.91
N PRO A 8 -4.21 16.85 8.84
CA PRO A 8 -3.03 15.98 8.85
C PRO A 8 -2.84 15.32 7.48
N GLY A 9 -1.59 15.24 7.01
CA GLY A 9 -1.29 14.45 5.82
C GLY A 9 -1.67 12.99 6.03
N ARG A 10 -2.12 12.32 4.97
CA ARG A 10 -2.49 10.90 5.01
C ARG A 10 -1.31 10.06 4.52
N THR A 11 -0.74 9.24 5.39
CA THR A 11 0.24 8.23 4.97
C THR A 11 -0.46 7.19 4.10
N PHE A 12 0.02 7.03 2.87
CA PHE A 12 -0.53 6.09 1.90
C PHE A 12 0.40 4.90 1.62
N MET A 13 1.66 5.02 2.02
CA MET A 13 2.63 3.94 1.97
C MET A 13 3.67 4.10 3.09
N THR A 14 4.10 2.97 3.65
CA THR A 14 5.37 2.86 4.38
C THR A 14 6.28 1.87 3.65
N LEU A 15 7.55 2.23 3.44
CA LEU A 15 8.56 1.39 2.80
C LEU A 15 9.57 0.90 3.85
N TRP A 16 9.78 -0.40 3.92
CA TRP A 16 10.71 -1.08 4.82
C TRP A 16 11.81 -1.73 3.95
N ILE A 17 12.87 -0.99 3.68
CA ILE A 17 13.91 -1.38 2.71
C ILE A 17 14.64 -2.65 3.19
N GLU A 18 15.07 -2.68 4.44
CA GLU A 18 15.83 -3.81 5.00
C GLU A 18 14.97 -5.07 5.12
N GLU A 19 13.68 -4.91 5.40
CA GLU A 19 12.69 -5.98 5.47
C GLU A 19 12.13 -6.37 4.10
N GLY A 20 12.55 -5.70 3.02
CA GLY A 20 12.20 -6.04 1.64
C GLY A 20 10.72 -5.91 1.28
N HIS A 21 9.94 -5.11 2.02
CA HIS A 21 8.51 -4.95 1.76
C HIS A 21 8.02 -3.51 1.92
N ALA A 22 6.86 -3.24 1.34
CA ALA A 22 6.10 -2.01 1.60
C ALA A 22 4.71 -2.35 2.13
N VAL A 23 4.13 -1.44 2.89
CA VAL A 23 2.71 -1.47 3.24
C VAL A 23 2.02 -0.35 2.47
N LEU A 24 1.11 -0.72 1.58
CA LEU A 24 0.29 0.19 0.77
C LEU A 24 -1.10 0.32 1.39
N MET A 25 -1.63 1.54 1.43
CA MET A 25 -3.00 1.81 1.84
C MET A 25 -3.89 1.91 0.61
N LEU A 26 -4.61 0.83 0.31
CA LEU A 26 -5.50 0.71 -0.84
C LEU A 26 -6.97 0.75 -0.38
N ASP A 27 -7.89 0.93 -1.32
CA ASP A 27 -9.25 0.45 -1.09
C ASP A 27 -9.30 -1.09 -1.21
N VAL A 28 -10.38 -1.68 -0.67
CA VAL A 28 -10.52 -3.15 -0.60
C VAL A 28 -10.60 -3.76 -2.00
N GLU A 29 -11.24 -3.08 -2.96
CA GLU A 29 -11.36 -3.56 -4.34
C GLU A 29 -9.98 -3.67 -5.01
N ALA A 30 -9.16 -2.62 -4.94
CA ALA A 30 -7.81 -2.63 -5.48
C ALA A 30 -6.91 -3.66 -4.77
N GLN A 31 -7.03 -3.80 -3.45
CA GLN A 31 -6.36 -4.86 -2.70
C GLN A 31 -6.73 -6.24 -3.23
N THR A 32 -8.03 -6.56 -3.34
CA THR A 32 -8.50 -7.85 -3.85
C THR A 32 -8.00 -8.11 -5.26
N GLY A 33 -8.04 -7.11 -6.15
CA GLY A 33 -7.54 -7.22 -7.51
C GLY A 33 -6.03 -7.54 -7.58
N LEU A 34 -5.21 -6.84 -6.78
CA LEU A 34 -3.76 -7.07 -6.74
C LEU A 34 -3.41 -8.44 -6.13
N VAL A 35 -4.08 -8.84 -5.05
CA VAL A 35 -3.88 -10.15 -4.42
C VAL A 35 -4.29 -11.27 -5.35
N ALA A 36 -5.41 -11.14 -6.08
CA ALA A 36 -5.84 -12.13 -7.06
C ALA A 36 -4.86 -12.24 -8.24
N ARG A 37 -4.35 -11.10 -8.72
CA ARG A 37 -3.45 -11.05 -9.88
C ARG A 37 -2.02 -11.52 -9.56
N TYR A 38 -1.50 -11.16 -8.38
CA TYR A 38 -0.14 -11.48 -7.95
C TYR A 38 -0.13 -12.03 -6.50
N PRO A 39 -0.67 -13.23 -6.25
CA PRO A 39 -0.92 -13.75 -4.90
C PRO A 39 0.33 -14.03 -4.07
N LYS A 40 1.51 -14.11 -4.71
CA LYS A 40 2.79 -14.23 -4.00
C LYS A 40 3.37 -12.88 -3.61
N ALA A 41 3.09 -11.83 -4.38
CA ALA A 41 3.72 -10.54 -4.26
C ALA A 41 2.89 -9.56 -3.42
N PHE A 42 1.58 -9.75 -3.34
CA PHE A 42 0.70 -8.98 -2.46
C PHE A 42 -0.08 -9.88 -1.53
N ARG A 43 -0.28 -9.40 -0.30
CA ARG A 43 -1.17 -10.01 0.68
C ARG A 43 -1.78 -8.95 1.58
N PRO A 44 -2.99 -9.17 2.11
CA PRO A 44 -3.52 -8.31 3.16
C PRO A 44 -2.58 -8.32 4.37
N HIS A 45 -2.46 -7.17 5.04
CA HIS A 45 -1.75 -7.11 6.32
C HIS A 45 -2.43 -8.07 7.34
N PRO A 46 -1.69 -8.83 8.17
CA PRO A 46 -2.28 -9.84 9.05
C PRO A 46 -3.14 -9.29 10.21
N SER A 47 -3.24 -7.97 10.35
CA SER A 47 -4.04 -7.30 11.38
C SER A 47 -5.42 -6.88 10.83
N LYS A 48 -6.26 -6.28 11.69
CA LYS A 48 -7.54 -5.67 11.26
C LYS A 48 -7.38 -4.62 10.15
N TRP A 49 -6.20 -4.03 10.01
CA TRP A 49 -5.92 -3.07 8.94
C TRP A 49 -5.93 -3.73 7.56
N GLY A 50 -5.59 -5.02 7.47
CA GLY A 50 -5.65 -5.77 6.22
C GLY A 50 -7.06 -5.83 5.65
N GLN A 51 -8.07 -5.96 6.52
CA GLN A 51 -9.49 -5.95 6.15
C GLN A 51 -9.96 -4.58 5.66
N GLN A 52 -9.18 -3.52 5.91
CA GLN A 52 -9.44 -2.14 5.49
C GLN A 52 -8.53 -1.70 4.33
N GLY A 53 -7.88 -2.65 3.64
CA GLY A 53 -7.06 -2.37 2.46
C GLY A 53 -5.57 -2.15 2.71
N ALA A 54 -5.09 -2.24 3.96
CA ALA A 54 -3.65 -2.25 4.21
C ALA A 54 -3.02 -3.52 3.62
N THR A 55 -2.11 -3.35 2.67
CA THR A 55 -1.63 -4.43 1.81
C THR A 55 -0.12 -4.47 1.85
N ILE A 56 0.44 -5.63 2.19
CA ILE A 56 1.87 -5.87 2.14
C ILE A 56 2.26 -6.22 0.70
N ALA A 57 3.28 -5.54 0.20
CA ALA A 57 3.90 -5.73 -1.10
C ALA A 57 5.33 -6.26 -0.89
N GLU A 58 5.59 -7.51 -1.28
CA GLU A 58 6.89 -8.16 -1.17
C GLU A 58 7.77 -7.74 -2.36
N LEU A 59 8.73 -6.83 -2.15
CA LEU A 59 9.45 -6.15 -3.23
C LEU A 59 10.28 -7.11 -4.09
N VAL A 60 10.85 -8.14 -3.46
CA VAL A 60 11.65 -9.16 -4.15
C VAL A 60 10.84 -10.05 -5.09
N LEU A 61 9.50 -10.03 -4.99
CA LEU A 61 8.60 -10.86 -5.78
C LEU A 61 7.91 -10.08 -6.91
N MET A 62 8.28 -8.82 -7.13
CA MET A 62 7.71 -7.98 -8.18
C MET A 62 8.77 -7.15 -8.91
N GLY A 63 8.47 -6.79 -10.16
CA GLY A 63 9.27 -5.82 -10.90
C GLY A 63 8.91 -4.39 -10.54
N GLU A 64 9.79 -3.46 -10.93
CA GLU A 64 9.63 -2.01 -10.70
C GLU A 64 8.28 -1.48 -11.18
N GLN A 65 7.85 -1.85 -12.40
CA GLN A 65 6.59 -1.36 -12.96
C GLN A 65 5.38 -1.77 -12.12
N THR A 66 5.32 -3.03 -11.70
CA THR A 66 4.23 -3.53 -10.84
C THR A 66 4.18 -2.77 -9.51
N PHE A 67 5.34 -2.48 -8.92
CA PHE A 67 5.40 -1.68 -7.69
C PHE A 67 4.93 -0.24 -7.93
N ARG A 68 5.35 0.41 -9.03
CA ARG A 68 4.92 1.76 -9.41
C ARG A 68 3.41 1.84 -9.63
N ASP A 69 2.82 0.85 -10.29
CA ASP A 69 1.38 0.79 -10.54
C ASP A 69 0.60 0.66 -9.22
N ALA A 70 1.04 -0.23 -8.33
CA ALA A 70 0.44 -0.40 -7.00
C ALA A 70 0.57 0.87 -6.13
N LEU A 71 1.73 1.54 -6.20
CA LEU A 71 1.98 2.80 -5.52
C LEU A 71 1.05 3.92 -6.04
N ALA A 72 0.84 3.98 -7.36
CA ALA A 72 -0.06 4.94 -7.97
C ALA A 72 -1.51 4.75 -7.47
N LEU A 73 -1.96 3.50 -7.29
CA LEU A 73 -3.27 3.20 -6.70
C LEU A 73 -3.38 3.70 -5.25
N ALA A 74 -2.36 3.46 -4.42
CA ALA A 74 -2.34 3.93 -3.03
C ALA A 74 -2.33 5.47 -2.93
N HIS A 75 -1.54 6.12 -3.78
CA HIS A 75 -1.51 7.58 -3.87
C HIS A 75 -2.86 8.16 -4.30
N ALA A 76 -3.48 7.59 -5.34
CA ALA A 76 -4.82 7.98 -5.78
C ALA A 76 -5.88 7.76 -4.69
N HIS A 77 -5.78 6.66 -3.93
CA HIS A 77 -6.67 6.39 -2.80
C HIS A 77 -6.55 7.46 -1.70
N ALA A 78 -5.34 7.92 -1.41
CA ALA A 78 -5.11 8.93 -0.38
C ALA A 78 -5.46 10.36 -0.80
N ALA A 79 -5.56 10.62 -2.12
CA ALA A 79 -5.98 11.91 -2.66
C ALA A 79 -7.51 12.12 -2.67
N ARG A 80 -8.29 11.08 -2.33
CA ARG A 80 -9.76 11.11 -2.23
C ARG A 80 -10.25 11.64 -0.89
#